data_AF-A0A8S8YNK9-F1
#
_entry.id   AF-A0A8S8YNK9-F1
#
_cell.length_a   1.000
_cell.length_b   1.000
_cell.length_c   1.000
_cell.angle_alpha   90.00
_cell.angle_beta   90.00
_cell.angle_gamma   90.00
#
_symmetry.space_group_name_H-M   'P 1'
#
loop_
_entity.id
_entity.type
_entity.pdbx_description
1 polymer ?
#
loop_
_entity_poly.entity_id
_entity_poly.type
_entity_poly.pdbx_seq_one_letter_code
_entity_poly.pdbx_strand_id
1 'polypeptide(L)'
;MVNQTGWTVIEYGTLWADVGYNLGEDPVADTLLRVEAALTQGLPASELPSHPSHVEFPGAVPPDSARITKTVSIDGNQSGLPSNFGYSSARAHVRMTTGVYAAPGEVVSVTVPSQVVDSGAYILVGAHSDSLWGKDQLHRHPDIDRWWLVDDESMEVGNAFGGAIYLAIEPGSTLGTFEATLSNAVEAPTYVHGDTDVQEWIDFARHSPAPWAEIASDQFILSVPSHEIRDLDDPDDLMDWWDQALSMEHELYGFLPWPRVERAVFDAQISAGWMHSGYPFMAHDLSVPRGGQRLPNVRGGGLGHVPRAGPQPPVDALHPSGNYRDRM
;
A
#
# COMPACT_ATOMS: atom_id res chain seq x y z
N MET A 1 -22.75 2.92 -13.56
CA MET A 1 -24.06 3.13 -12.89
C MET A 1 -23.88 4.16 -11.79
N VAL A 2 -24.72 5.20 -11.76
CA VAL A 2 -24.65 6.27 -10.75
C VAL A 2 -25.52 5.88 -9.55
N ASN A 3 -24.96 5.91 -8.35
CA ASN A 3 -25.65 5.63 -7.08
C ASN A 3 -26.68 6.76 -6.77
N GLN A 4 -27.66 6.52 -5.89
CA GLN A 4 -28.56 7.54 -5.33
C GLN A 4 -27.85 8.80 -4.79
N THR A 5 -26.55 8.73 -4.47
CA THR A 5 -25.68 9.83 -4.04
C THR A 5 -25.10 10.66 -5.20
N GLY A 6 -25.27 10.23 -6.45
CA GLY A 6 -24.74 10.93 -7.63
C GLY A 6 -23.32 10.53 -8.03
N TRP A 7 -22.65 9.63 -7.29
CA TRP A 7 -21.28 9.18 -7.57
C TRP A 7 -21.25 7.90 -8.42
N THR A 8 -20.19 7.76 -9.20
CA THR A 8 -19.88 6.54 -9.96
C THR A 8 -19.35 5.47 -9.01
N VAL A 9 -20.08 4.37 -8.90
CA VAL A 9 -19.60 3.19 -8.17
C VAL A 9 -18.98 2.22 -9.18
N ILE A 10 -17.68 1.98 -9.05
CA ILE A 10 -16.96 0.94 -9.80
C ILE A 10 -16.97 -0.32 -8.94
N GLU A 11 -17.59 -1.37 -9.46
CA GLU A 11 -17.64 -2.70 -8.84
C GLU A 11 -16.24 -3.29 -8.75
N TYR A 12 -15.92 -3.87 -7.61
CA TYR A 12 -14.66 -4.59 -7.44
C TYR A 12 -14.58 -5.79 -8.39
N GLY A 13 -13.44 -5.92 -9.07
CA GLY A 13 -13.16 -7.00 -9.99
C GLY A 13 -11.72 -7.50 -9.86
N THR A 14 -11.55 -8.81 -10.05
CA THR A 14 -10.22 -9.42 -10.19
C THR A 14 -9.68 -9.18 -11.60
N LEU A 15 -8.38 -9.38 -11.83
CA LEU A 15 -7.74 -9.22 -13.14
C LEU A 15 -8.45 -9.95 -14.30
N TRP A 16 -9.19 -11.01 -14.02
CA TRP A 16 -9.85 -11.86 -15.03
C TRP A 16 -11.36 -11.68 -15.09
N ALA A 17 -11.92 -10.82 -14.24
CA ALA A 17 -13.35 -10.61 -14.18
C ALA A 17 -13.77 -9.57 -15.20
N ASP A 18 -14.79 -9.87 -16.00
CA ASP A 18 -15.43 -8.88 -16.89
C ASP A 18 -16.51 -8.12 -16.11
N VAL A 19 -16.07 -7.38 -15.09
CA VAL A 19 -16.90 -6.55 -14.20
C VAL A 19 -16.20 -5.23 -13.95
N GLY A 20 -16.94 -4.17 -13.70
CA GLY A 20 -16.39 -2.85 -13.41
C GLY A 20 -16.88 -1.77 -14.38
N TYR A 21 -15.99 -0.87 -14.78
CA TYR A 21 -16.31 0.31 -15.57
C TYR A 21 -15.51 0.34 -16.87
N ASN A 22 -16.19 0.36 -18.02
CA ASN A 22 -15.55 0.42 -19.33
C ASN A 22 -15.33 1.87 -19.77
N LEU A 23 -14.08 2.30 -19.82
CA LEU A 23 -13.70 3.62 -20.31
C LEU A 23 -13.93 3.71 -21.82
N GLY A 24 -14.52 4.82 -22.27
CA GLY A 24 -14.78 5.10 -23.69
C GLY A 24 -16.11 4.58 -24.22
N GLU A 25 -16.86 3.78 -23.46
CA GLU A 25 -18.21 3.34 -23.86
C GLU A 25 -19.26 4.45 -23.71
N ASP A 26 -19.15 5.28 -22.67
CA ASP A 26 -20.02 6.43 -22.43
C ASP A 26 -19.18 7.69 -22.09
N PRO A 27 -18.93 8.57 -23.07
CA PRO A 27 -18.11 9.77 -22.86
C PRO A 27 -18.66 10.73 -21.80
N VAL A 28 -19.98 10.72 -21.54
CA VAL A 28 -20.58 11.56 -20.49
C VAL A 28 -20.24 10.96 -19.13
N ALA A 29 -20.38 9.64 -18.98
CA ALA A 29 -19.96 8.95 -17.77
C ALA A 29 -18.44 9.12 -17.53
N ASP A 30 -17.62 9.04 -18.57
CA ASP A 30 -16.15 9.20 -18.46
C ASP A 30 -15.80 10.60 -17.95
N THR A 31 -16.54 11.60 -18.43
CA THR A 31 -16.38 12.99 -17.99
C THR A 31 -16.76 13.14 -16.53
N LEU A 32 -17.86 12.52 -16.09
CA LEU A 32 -18.27 12.52 -14.68
C LEU A 32 -17.21 11.87 -13.80
N LEU A 33 -16.68 10.70 -14.18
CA LEU A 33 -15.62 10.01 -13.44
C LEU A 33 -14.37 10.89 -13.27
N ARG A 34 -13.99 11.65 -14.31
CA ARG A 34 -12.87 12.59 -14.24
C ARG A 34 -13.14 13.79 -13.32
N VAL A 35 -14.37 14.30 -13.32
CA VAL A 35 -14.79 15.36 -12.38
C VAL A 35 -14.77 14.83 -10.94
N GLU A 36 -15.27 13.63 -10.72
CA GLU A 36 -15.23 12.95 -9.42
C GLU A 36 -13.79 12.81 -8.91
N ALA A 37 -12.87 12.31 -9.74
CA ALA A 37 -11.45 12.21 -9.39
C ALA A 37 -10.81 13.57 -9.09
N ALA A 38 -11.14 14.62 -9.87
CA ALA A 38 -10.66 15.97 -9.60
C ALA A 38 -11.15 16.51 -8.25
N LEU A 39 -12.40 16.20 -7.87
CA LEU A 39 -12.95 16.59 -6.57
C LEU A 39 -12.27 15.84 -5.42
N THR A 40 -12.16 14.50 -5.51
CA THR A 40 -11.57 13.69 -4.43
C THR A 40 -10.08 14.01 -4.21
N GLN A 41 -9.36 14.37 -5.27
CA GLN A 41 -7.94 14.74 -5.21
C GLN A 41 -7.72 16.23 -4.89
N GLY A 42 -8.67 17.10 -5.18
CA GLY A 42 -8.51 18.56 -5.08
C GLY A 42 -9.14 19.22 -3.85
N LEU A 43 -10.21 18.67 -3.28
CA LEU A 43 -10.93 19.29 -2.16
C LEU A 43 -10.10 19.29 -0.87
N PRO A 44 -10.17 20.32 -0.01
CA PRO A 44 -9.55 20.28 1.31
C PRO A 44 -10.14 19.13 2.15
N ALA A 45 -9.40 18.66 3.16
CA ALA A 45 -9.79 17.47 3.92
C ALA A 45 -11.19 17.58 4.54
N SER A 46 -11.52 18.77 5.08
CA SER A 46 -12.81 19.09 5.70
C SER A 46 -13.99 19.16 4.73
N GLU A 47 -13.76 19.14 3.42
CA GLU A 47 -14.79 19.11 2.38
C GLU A 47 -14.85 17.76 1.65
N LEU A 48 -14.03 16.77 2.03
CA LEU A 48 -14.02 15.48 1.36
C LEU A 48 -15.32 14.70 1.61
N PRO A 49 -15.96 14.19 0.55
CA PRO A 49 -17.05 13.24 0.72
C PRO A 49 -16.51 11.85 1.08
N SER A 50 -17.33 11.06 1.77
CA SER A 50 -17.11 9.61 1.82
C SER A 50 -17.54 9.01 0.48
N HIS A 51 -16.57 8.68 -0.37
CA HIS A 51 -16.86 8.17 -1.71
C HIS A 51 -17.43 6.75 -1.63
N PRO A 52 -18.60 6.43 -2.21
CA PRO A 52 -19.28 5.15 -1.98
C PRO A 52 -18.49 3.93 -2.44
N SER A 53 -17.63 4.05 -3.46
CA SER A 53 -16.75 2.95 -3.88
C SER A 53 -15.75 2.50 -2.82
N HIS A 54 -15.54 3.21 -1.71
CA HIS A 54 -14.71 2.69 -0.62
C HIS A 54 -15.19 1.32 -0.13
N VAL A 55 -16.48 1.01 -0.24
CA VAL A 55 -17.06 -0.31 0.11
C VAL A 55 -16.56 -1.41 -0.84
N GLU A 56 -16.42 -1.09 -2.12
CA GLU A 56 -15.89 -1.99 -3.16
C GLU A 56 -14.38 -2.13 -3.02
N PHE A 57 -13.67 -1.01 -3.00
CA PHE A 57 -12.23 -0.92 -2.82
C PHE A 57 -11.86 0.50 -2.36
N PRO A 58 -10.98 0.69 -1.36
CA PRO A 58 -10.09 -0.30 -0.71
C PRO A 58 -10.75 -1.15 0.39
N GLY A 59 -11.98 -0.85 0.79
CA GLY A 59 -12.73 -1.61 1.79
C GLY A 59 -13.39 -0.72 2.83
N ALA A 60 -14.50 -1.20 3.39
CA ALA A 60 -15.25 -0.47 4.40
C ALA A 60 -14.56 -0.50 5.76
N VAL A 61 -14.56 0.65 6.44
CA VAL A 61 -14.27 0.73 7.88
C VAL A 61 -15.57 0.42 8.64
N PRO A 62 -15.59 -0.50 9.62
CA PRO A 62 -16.78 -0.76 10.42
C PRO A 62 -17.31 0.52 11.10
N PRO A 63 -18.62 0.83 11.04
CA PRO A 63 -19.16 2.10 11.53
C PRO A 63 -18.83 2.42 13.00
N ASP A 64 -18.79 1.40 13.85
CA ASP A 64 -18.54 1.53 15.30
C ASP A 64 -17.05 1.52 15.68
N SER A 65 -16.14 1.58 14.69
CA SER A 65 -14.70 1.60 14.96
C SER A 65 -14.31 2.84 15.75
N ALA A 66 -13.55 2.67 16.83
CA ALA A 66 -13.08 3.80 17.62
C ALA A 66 -12.20 4.73 16.78
N ARG A 67 -12.39 6.05 16.96
CA ARG A 67 -11.46 7.06 16.46
C ARG A 67 -10.45 7.36 17.55
N ILE A 68 -9.18 7.12 17.25
CA ILE A 68 -8.09 7.17 18.21
C ILE A 68 -7.18 8.35 17.95
N THR A 69 -6.31 8.62 18.93
CA THR A 69 -5.12 9.44 18.74
C THR A 69 -3.90 8.57 18.97
N LYS A 70 -2.96 8.57 18.02
CA LYS A 70 -1.72 7.79 18.09
C LYS A 70 -0.54 8.72 17.83
N THR A 71 0.46 8.62 18.70
CA THR A 71 1.77 9.25 18.47
C THR A 71 2.73 8.17 18.00
N VAL A 72 3.45 8.43 16.92
CA VAL A 72 4.38 7.50 16.29
C VAL A 72 5.76 8.13 16.16
N SER A 73 6.78 7.32 16.44
CA SER A 73 8.17 7.70 16.21
C SER A 73 8.55 7.42 14.77
N ILE A 74 9.08 8.42 14.07
CA ILE A 74 9.47 8.33 12.67
C ILE A 74 10.96 8.57 12.54
N ASP A 75 11.67 7.67 11.84
CA ASP A 75 13.02 7.94 11.36
C ASP A 75 13.00 8.75 10.06
N GLY A 76 13.25 10.05 10.19
CA GLY A 76 13.34 10.98 9.09
C GLY A 76 14.67 10.94 8.34
N ASN A 77 15.64 10.12 8.73
CA ASN A 77 16.90 9.99 8.00
C ASN A 77 16.76 8.95 6.89
N GLN A 78 16.82 9.38 5.63
CA GLN A 78 16.64 8.47 4.50
C GLN A 78 17.66 8.79 3.43
N SER A 79 18.47 7.81 3.04
CA SER A 79 19.40 8.01 1.91
C SER A 79 18.76 7.70 0.55
N GLY A 80 17.69 6.89 0.56
CA GLY A 80 17.09 6.30 -0.64
C GLY A 80 18.00 5.24 -1.27
N LEU A 81 17.62 4.74 -2.46
CA LEU A 81 18.52 3.89 -3.24
C LEU A 81 19.46 4.73 -4.12
N PRO A 82 20.61 4.18 -4.54
CA PRO A 82 21.43 4.77 -5.59
C PRO A 82 20.62 4.94 -6.88
N SER A 83 20.79 6.08 -7.57
CA SER A 83 19.95 6.45 -8.72
C SER A 83 20.01 5.48 -9.91
N ASN A 84 21.02 4.61 -9.98
CA ASN A 84 21.13 3.57 -11.00
C ASN A 84 20.18 2.38 -10.80
N PHE A 85 19.47 2.29 -9.66
CA PHE A 85 18.40 1.31 -9.43
C PHE A 85 17.09 1.79 -10.08
N GLY A 86 17.11 1.93 -11.42
CA GLY A 86 16.10 2.68 -12.16
C GLY A 86 14.67 2.15 -12.04
N TYR A 87 14.48 0.83 -12.07
CA TYR A 87 13.14 0.22 -11.98
C TYR A 87 12.60 0.13 -10.55
N SER A 88 13.43 0.33 -9.53
CA SER A 88 13.04 0.28 -8.12
C SER A 88 12.51 1.61 -7.60
N SER A 89 12.27 2.60 -8.48
CA SER A 89 11.96 3.98 -8.11
C SER A 89 12.95 4.49 -7.05
N ALA A 90 14.25 4.45 -7.37
CA ALA A 90 15.33 4.63 -6.40
C ALA A 90 15.24 5.91 -5.54
N ARG A 91 14.62 6.95 -6.10
CA ARG A 91 14.44 8.26 -5.48
C ARG A 91 12.97 8.54 -5.10
N ALA A 92 12.17 7.52 -4.89
CA ALA A 92 10.84 7.68 -4.30
C ALA A 92 10.95 8.02 -2.80
N HIS A 93 9.96 8.75 -2.29
CA HIS A 93 9.77 8.95 -0.85
C HIS A 93 9.61 7.60 -0.15
N VAL A 94 10.32 7.44 0.97
CA VAL A 94 10.16 6.28 1.86
C VAL A 94 8.87 6.46 2.65
N ARG A 95 8.00 5.46 2.64
CA ARG A 95 6.68 5.52 3.29
C ARG A 95 6.79 4.95 4.70
N MET A 96 6.90 5.81 5.70
CA MET A 96 7.00 5.41 7.10
C MET A 96 5.63 5.00 7.63
N THR A 97 5.50 3.76 8.06
CA THR A 97 4.26 3.17 8.58
C THR A 97 3.86 3.86 9.89
N THR A 98 2.58 4.26 9.99
CA THR A 98 2.02 4.85 11.22
C THR A 98 1.11 3.88 11.98
N GLY A 99 0.72 2.76 11.35
CA GLY A 99 -0.21 1.79 11.91
C GLY A 99 -1.63 2.31 12.11
N VAL A 100 -2.02 3.40 11.42
CA VAL A 100 -3.38 3.93 11.43
C VAL A 100 -3.94 4.15 10.04
N TYR A 101 -5.25 4.28 9.96
CA TYR A 101 -6.05 4.37 8.75
C TYR A 101 -6.99 5.58 8.85
N ALA A 102 -7.08 6.39 7.78
CA ALA A 102 -8.08 7.44 7.66
C ALA A 102 -9.40 6.83 7.18
N ALA A 103 -10.48 7.02 7.95
CA ALA A 103 -11.80 6.60 7.50
C ALA A 103 -12.23 7.38 6.24
N PRO A 104 -13.01 6.77 5.32
CA PRO A 104 -13.34 7.37 4.04
C PRO A 104 -14.08 8.70 4.16
N GLY A 105 -13.47 9.77 3.65
CA GLY A 105 -14.00 11.14 3.71
C GLY A 105 -13.85 11.83 5.06
N GLU A 106 -13.23 11.21 6.05
CA GLU A 106 -13.01 11.84 7.34
C GLU A 106 -11.69 12.62 7.40
N VAL A 107 -11.70 13.67 8.22
CA VAL A 107 -10.52 14.48 8.54
C VAL A 107 -9.69 13.77 9.60
N VAL A 108 -8.39 13.62 9.34
CA VAL A 108 -7.39 13.26 10.35
C VAL A 108 -6.54 14.50 10.61
N SER A 109 -6.42 14.89 11.87
CA SER A 109 -5.50 15.95 12.27
C SER A 109 -4.12 15.37 12.48
N VAL A 110 -3.11 15.96 11.86
CA VAL A 110 -1.71 15.55 11.99
C VAL A 110 -0.92 16.68 12.62
N THR A 111 -0.14 16.37 13.65
CA THR A 111 0.81 17.29 14.26
C THR A 111 2.23 16.75 14.12
N VAL A 112 3.13 17.59 13.64
CA VAL A 112 4.57 17.29 13.49
C VAL A 112 5.41 18.43 14.07
N PRO A 113 6.70 18.20 14.38
CA PRO A 113 7.58 19.26 14.82
C PRO A 113 7.94 20.22 13.67
N SER A 114 8.25 21.47 14.02
CA SER A 114 8.60 22.54 13.08
C SER A 114 9.71 22.20 12.08
N GLN A 115 10.66 21.32 12.44
CA GLN A 115 11.74 20.90 11.55
C GLN A 115 11.26 20.07 10.34
N VAL A 116 10.06 19.49 10.40
CA VAL A 116 9.46 18.68 9.32
C VAL A 116 8.69 19.55 8.32
N VAL A 117 8.23 20.73 8.75
CA VAL A 117 7.48 21.66 7.91
C VAL A 117 8.33 22.15 6.75
N ASP A 118 7.78 22.12 5.54
CA ASP A 118 8.43 22.50 4.27
C ASP A 118 9.74 21.72 3.98
N SER A 119 9.97 20.60 4.65
CA SER A 119 11.17 19.77 4.46
C SER A 119 11.12 18.89 3.21
N GLY A 120 10.01 18.92 2.45
CA GLY A 120 9.75 17.97 1.37
C GLY A 120 9.06 16.67 1.82
N ALA A 121 8.72 16.56 3.11
CA ALA A 121 7.90 15.47 3.65
C ALA A 121 6.42 15.62 3.26
N TYR A 122 5.72 14.49 3.15
CA TYR A 122 4.29 14.42 2.84
C TYR A 122 3.57 13.49 3.81
N ILE A 123 2.28 13.76 4.05
CA ILE A 123 1.36 12.74 4.52
C ILE A 123 0.73 12.05 3.32
N LEU A 124 0.88 10.74 3.23
CA LEU A 124 0.22 9.91 2.22
C LEU A 124 -0.95 9.16 2.86
N VAL A 125 -2.14 9.26 2.26
CA VAL A 125 -3.32 8.50 2.67
C VAL A 125 -3.70 7.55 1.54
N GLY A 126 -3.44 6.25 1.73
CA GLY A 126 -3.61 5.18 0.74
C GLY A 126 -2.30 4.48 0.42
N ALA A 127 -2.29 3.14 0.46
CA ALA A 127 -1.07 2.34 0.24
C ALA A 127 -0.65 2.25 -1.23
N HIS A 128 -1.58 2.43 -2.17
CA HIS A 128 -1.39 2.21 -3.59
C HIS A 128 -0.48 3.28 -4.24
N SER A 129 -0.10 3.07 -5.50
CA SER A 129 0.65 4.04 -6.31
C SER A 129 0.17 4.17 -7.75
N ASP A 130 -0.76 3.30 -8.16
CA ASP A 130 -1.09 3.10 -9.55
C ASP A 130 -2.34 3.86 -9.95
N SER A 131 -2.16 4.69 -10.98
CA SER A 131 -3.26 5.31 -11.71
C SER A 131 -3.76 4.39 -12.81
N LEU A 132 -5.07 4.20 -12.90
CA LEU A 132 -5.68 3.27 -13.86
C LEU A 132 -6.28 3.94 -15.10
N TRP A 133 -6.07 5.25 -15.30
CA TRP A 133 -6.58 5.95 -16.48
C TRP A 133 -6.10 5.40 -17.84
N GLY A 134 -5.05 4.57 -17.83
CA GLY A 134 -4.54 3.88 -19.02
C GLY A 134 -5.20 2.52 -19.31
N LYS A 135 -6.21 2.11 -18.54
CA LYS A 135 -6.95 0.85 -18.75
C LYS A 135 -8.21 1.07 -19.57
N ASP A 136 -8.64 0.02 -20.27
CA ASP A 136 -9.92 0.02 -20.99
C ASP A 136 -11.10 -0.31 -20.06
N GLN A 137 -10.88 -1.18 -19.08
CA GLN A 137 -11.85 -1.53 -18.03
C GLN A 137 -11.22 -1.31 -16.65
N LEU A 138 -11.93 -0.61 -15.78
CA LEU A 138 -11.54 -0.28 -14.42
C LEU A 138 -12.25 -1.21 -13.43
N HIS A 139 -11.50 -1.84 -12.52
CA HIS A 139 -12.02 -2.68 -11.43
C HIS A 139 -11.98 -1.99 -10.06
N ARG A 140 -11.52 -0.73 -10.03
CA ARG A 140 -11.59 0.21 -8.90
C ARG A 140 -11.48 1.62 -9.45
N HIS A 141 -11.67 2.63 -8.60
CA HIS A 141 -11.43 4.02 -8.99
C HIS A 141 -9.97 4.24 -9.44
N PRO A 142 -9.72 5.09 -10.46
CA PRO A 142 -8.39 5.24 -11.03
C PRO A 142 -7.32 5.68 -10.05
N ASP A 143 -7.64 6.67 -9.21
CA ASP A 143 -6.72 7.27 -8.25
C ASP A 143 -7.36 7.19 -6.85
N ILE A 144 -6.71 6.46 -5.94
CA ILE A 144 -7.26 6.15 -4.60
C ILE A 144 -6.26 6.43 -3.47
N ASP A 145 -5.05 6.85 -3.78
CA ASP A 145 -4.11 7.43 -2.83
C ASP A 145 -4.14 8.98 -2.93
N ARG A 146 -3.71 9.65 -1.86
CA ARG A 146 -3.63 11.10 -1.82
C ARG A 146 -2.44 11.59 -1.02
N TRP A 147 -1.71 12.54 -1.58
CA TRP A 147 -0.52 13.15 -1.00
C TRP A 147 -0.83 14.56 -0.50
N TRP A 148 -0.42 14.86 0.73
CA TRP A 148 -0.56 16.15 1.39
C TRP A 148 0.83 16.66 1.78
N LEU A 149 1.23 17.82 1.24
CA LEU A 149 2.51 18.42 1.62
C LEU A 149 2.45 18.82 3.09
N VAL A 150 3.51 18.54 3.85
CA VAL A 150 3.63 19.00 5.24
C VAL A 150 4.13 20.45 5.22
N ASP A 151 3.19 21.40 5.21
CA ASP A 151 3.43 22.85 5.13
C ASP A 151 3.01 23.62 6.40
N ASP A 152 2.52 22.91 7.43
CA ASP A 152 2.21 23.45 8.76
C ASP A 152 2.55 22.40 9.84
N GLU A 153 2.84 22.86 11.07
CA GLU A 153 3.03 21.98 12.24
C GLU A 153 1.76 21.21 12.58
N SER A 154 0.59 21.81 12.31
CA SER A 154 -0.71 21.17 12.49
C SER A 154 -1.55 21.31 11.23
N MET A 155 -1.87 20.17 10.62
CA MET A 155 -2.58 20.12 9.33
C MET A 155 -3.73 19.11 9.35
N GLU A 156 -4.70 19.32 8.46
CA GLU A 156 -5.81 18.41 8.22
C GLU A 156 -5.58 17.62 6.94
N VAL A 157 -5.69 16.29 7.03
CA VAL A 157 -5.54 15.38 5.88
C VAL A 157 -6.72 14.44 5.78
N GLY A 158 -6.92 13.85 4.61
CA GLY A 158 -7.97 12.86 4.39
C GLY A 158 -7.91 12.24 3.01
N ASN A 159 -8.80 11.27 2.77
CA ASN A 159 -9.00 10.69 1.45
C ASN A 159 -10.46 10.24 1.34
N ALA A 160 -11.12 10.55 0.21
CA ALA A 160 -12.51 10.19 -0.02
C ALA A 160 -12.75 8.67 0.00
N PHE A 161 -11.75 7.87 -0.34
CA PHE A 161 -11.79 6.40 -0.28
C PHE A 161 -11.27 5.83 1.05
N GLY A 162 -10.70 6.68 1.91
CA GLY A 162 -9.92 6.27 3.07
C GLY A 162 -8.55 5.72 2.68
N GLY A 163 -7.78 5.27 3.66
CA GLY A 163 -6.49 4.63 3.40
C GLY A 163 -5.58 4.55 4.61
N ALA A 164 -4.61 3.64 4.57
CA ALA A 164 -3.49 3.64 5.52
C ALA A 164 -2.74 4.97 5.43
N ILE A 165 -2.32 5.50 6.57
CA ILE A 165 -1.62 6.79 6.65
C ILE A 165 -0.12 6.54 6.77
N TYR A 166 0.66 7.23 5.96
CA TYR A 166 2.11 7.19 6.00
C TYR A 166 2.67 8.60 6.15
N LEU A 167 3.80 8.71 6.84
CA LEU A 167 4.67 9.87 6.69
C LEU A 167 5.72 9.55 5.63
N ALA A 168 5.63 10.21 4.49
CA ALA A 168 6.49 9.98 3.34
C ALA A 168 7.70 10.92 3.40
N ILE A 169 8.89 10.36 3.57
CA ILE A 169 10.15 11.08 3.76
C ILE A 169 10.95 11.05 2.46
N GLU A 170 11.42 12.22 2.02
CA GLU A 170 12.18 12.34 0.78
C GLU A 170 13.55 11.65 0.86
N PRO A 171 14.06 11.09 -0.25
CA PRO A 171 15.38 10.48 -0.25
C PRO A 171 16.47 11.55 -0.21
N GLY A 172 17.43 11.38 0.70
CA GLY A 172 18.44 12.36 1.07
C GLY A 172 18.11 13.13 2.36
N SER A 173 16.93 12.93 2.95
CA SER A 173 16.51 13.59 4.18
C SER A 173 17.44 13.27 5.37
N THR A 174 17.67 14.28 6.21
CA THR A 174 18.47 14.21 7.44
C THR A 174 17.73 14.81 8.64
N LEU A 175 16.41 14.60 8.70
CA LEU A 175 15.53 15.20 9.70
C LEU A 175 15.74 14.65 11.13
N GLY A 176 16.49 13.56 11.28
CA GLY A 176 16.56 12.84 12.55
C GLY A 176 15.30 12.05 12.86
N THR A 177 15.26 11.46 14.05
CA THR A 177 14.04 10.85 14.59
C THR A 177 13.14 11.93 15.17
N PHE A 178 11.84 11.83 14.93
CA PHE A 178 10.84 12.74 15.50
C PHE A 178 9.51 12.05 15.72
N GLU A 179 8.65 12.64 16.55
CA GLU A 179 7.31 12.13 16.82
C GLU A 179 6.28 12.85 15.94
N ALA A 180 5.32 12.10 15.40
CA ALA A 180 4.14 12.64 14.74
C ALA A 180 2.88 12.16 15.47
N THR A 181 1.91 13.04 15.70
CA THR A 181 0.64 12.69 16.34
C THR A 181 -0.50 12.77 15.34
N LEU A 182 -1.25 11.67 15.20
CA LEU A 182 -2.41 11.56 14.33
C LEU A 182 -3.67 11.39 15.18
N SER A 183 -4.67 12.25 14.98
CA SER A 183 -5.95 12.24 15.70
C SER A 183 -7.12 12.07 14.76
N ASN A 184 -8.18 11.40 15.24
CA ASN A 184 -9.34 10.97 14.46
C ASN A 184 -9.03 9.87 13.43
N ALA A 185 -8.04 9.02 13.72
CA ALA A 185 -7.69 7.88 12.87
C ALA A 185 -8.28 6.57 13.41
N VAL A 186 -8.21 5.50 12.62
CA VAL A 186 -8.65 4.14 12.97
C VAL A 186 -7.41 3.25 13.08
N GLU A 187 -7.33 2.41 14.12
CA GLU A 187 -6.20 1.47 14.28
C GLU A 187 -6.17 0.46 13.12
N ALA A 188 -5.00 0.24 12.52
CA ALA A 188 -4.79 -0.72 11.45
C ALA A 188 -4.04 -1.96 11.94
N PRO A 189 -4.39 -3.17 11.45
CA PRO A 189 -3.60 -4.35 11.76
C PRO A 189 -2.15 -4.18 11.33
N THR A 190 -1.24 -4.19 12.30
CA THR A 190 0.18 -3.95 12.06
C THR A 190 0.98 -4.97 12.84
N TYR A 191 1.93 -5.62 12.16
CA TYR A 191 2.96 -6.43 12.79
C TYR A 191 4.33 -5.91 12.33
N VAL A 192 5.23 -5.71 13.28
CA VAL A 192 6.63 -5.34 13.03
C VAL A 192 7.52 -6.42 13.63
N HIS A 193 8.28 -7.09 12.78
CA HIS A 193 9.15 -8.20 13.14
C HIS A 193 10.21 -7.75 14.15
N GLY A 194 10.33 -8.49 15.26
CA GLY A 194 11.22 -8.14 16.37
C GLY A 194 10.65 -7.14 17.39
N ASP A 195 9.61 -6.39 17.03
CA ASP A 195 8.97 -5.40 17.91
C ASP A 195 7.60 -5.85 18.42
N THR A 196 6.76 -6.42 17.55
CA THR A 196 5.42 -6.91 17.90
C THR A 196 5.52 -8.34 18.41
N ASP A 197 4.99 -8.59 19.61
CA ASP A 197 4.92 -9.96 20.13
C ASP A 197 3.92 -10.80 19.32
N VAL A 198 4.27 -12.05 19.02
CA VAL A 198 3.41 -12.94 18.20
C VAL A 198 2.06 -13.18 18.87
N GLN A 199 2.01 -13.31 20.21
CA GLN A 199 0.76 -13.50 20.91
C GLN A 199 -0.08 -12.21 20.90
N GLU A 200 0.57 -11.03 21.02
CA GLU A 200 -0.10 -9.74 20.80
C GLU A 200 -0.71 -9.64 19.40
N TRP A 201 0.01 -10.07 18.37
CA TRP A 201 -0.51 -10.13 17.01
C TRP A 201 -1.74 -11.03 16.89
N ILE A 202 -1.64 -12.26 17.39
CA ILE A 202 -2.69 -13.28 17.32
C ILE A 202 -3.95 -12.84 18.07
N ASP A 203 -3.80 -12.30 19.27
CA ASP A 203 -4.93 -12.02 20.15
C ASP A 203 -5.55 -10.64 19.90
N PHE A 204 -4.77 -9.68 19.40
CA PHE A 204 -5.19 -8.28 19.34
C PHE A 204 -4.89 -7.61 18.00
N ALA A 205 -3.62 -7.46 17.61
CA ALA A 205 -3.26 -6.52 16.54
C ALA A 205 -3.87 -6.90 15.18
N ARG A 206 -3.95 -8.20 14.84
CA ARG A 206 -4.57 -8.66 13.58
C ARG A 206 -6.08 -8.37 13.50
N HIS A 207 -6.72 -8.14 14.65
CA HIS A 207 -8.16 -7.89 14.76
C HIS A 207 -8.52 -6.40 14.73
N SER A 208 -7.55 -5.50 14.58
CA SER A 208 -7.81 -4.09 14.36
C SER A 208 -8.76 -3.85 13.17
N PRO A 209 -9.63 -2.83 13.24
CA PRO A 209 -10.80 -2.73 12.38
C PRO A 209 -10.53 -2.21 10.98
N ALA A 210 -9.37 -1.60 10.71
CA ALA A 210 -9.07 -1.09 9.37
C ALA A 210 -9.15 -2.21 8.30
N PRO A 211 -9.50 -1.87 7.04
CA PRO A 211 -9.60 -2.84 5.97
C PRO A 211 -8.25 -3.27 5.38
N TRP A 212 -7.15 -2.59 5.74
CA TRP A 212 -5.79 -2.86 5.29
C TRP A 212 -4.84 -3.08 6.44
N ALA A 213 -3.96 -4.05 6.26
CA ALA A 213 -2.95 -4.47 7.22
C ALA A 213 -1.54 -4.26 6.67
N GLU A 214 -0.57 -4.10 7.56
CA GLU A 214 0.85 -4.14 7.23
C GLU A 214 1.60 -5.15 8.08
N ILE A 215 2.44 -5.96 7.43
CA ILE A 215 3.41 -6.84 8.09
C ILE A 215 4.79 -6.44 7.58
N ALA A 216 5.66 -6.10 8.52
CA ALA A 216 6.93 -5.46 8.25
C ALA A 216 8.09 -6.16 8.96
N SER A 217 9.26 -6.07 8.35
CA SER A 217 10.59 -6.28 8.93
C SER A 217 11.49 -5.10 8.57
N ASP A 218 12.75 -5.15 8.96
CA ASP A 218 13.76 -4.15 8.56
C ASP A 218 14.04 -4.16 7.04
N GLN A 219 13.72 -5.26 6.33
CA GLN A 219 14.02 -5.40 4.90
C GLN A 219 12.77 -5.33 4.02
N PHE A 220 11.60 -5.71 4.52
CA PHE A 220 10.39 -5.81 3.71
C PHE A 220 9.14 -5.32 4.43
N ILE A 221 8.26 -4.64 3.71
CA ILE A 221 6.92 -4.29 4.17
C ILE A 221 5.89 -4.77 3.16
N LEU A 222 4.92 -5.54 3.65
CA LEU A 222 3.81 -6.05 2.87
C LEU A 222 2.50 -5.37 3.31
N SER A 223 1.85 -4.64 2.41
CA SER A 223 0.50 -4.10 2.63
C SER A 223 -0.54 -4.93 1.87
N VAL A 224 -1.54 -5.44 2.59
CA VAL A 224 -2.59 -6.33 2.06
C VAL A 224 -3.95 -6.02 2.68
N PRO A 225 -5.07 -6.41 2.04
CA PRO A 225 -6.37 -6.39 2.69
C PRO A 225 -6.36 -7.19 4.00
N SER A 226 -6.86 -6.63 5.09
CA SER A 226 -6.76 -7.25 6.42
C SER A 226 -7.46 -8.60 6.50
N HIS A 227 -8.49 -8.84 5.69
CA HIS A 227 -9.20 -10.12 5.68
C HIS A 227 -8.35 -11.28 5.15
N GLU A 228 -7.32 -11.02 4.35
CA GLU A 228 -6.40 -12.05 3.82
C GLU A 228 -5.37 -12.50 4.86
N ILE A 229 -5.10 -11.66 5.88
CA ILE A 229 -3.98 -11.87 6.81
C ILE A 229 -4.41 -12.09 8.26
N ARG A 230 -5.71 -11.94 8.56
CA ARG A 230 -6.26 -12.16 9.92
C ARG A 230 -6.05 -13.58 10.46
N ASP A 231 -5.87 -14.56 9.58
CA ASP A 231 -5.62 -15.95 9.97
C ASP A 231 -4.12 -16.32 9.95
N LEU A 232 -3.22 -15.33 9.85
CA LEU A 232 -1.78 -15.55 9.95
C LEU A 232 -1.39 -15.79 11.42
N ASP A 233 -1.06 -17.03 11.75
CA ASP A 233 -0.67 -17.43 13.12
C ASP A 233 0.84 -17.35 13.38
N ASP A 234 1.68 -17.28 12.34
CA ASP A 234 3.14 -17.24 12.46
C ASP A 234 3.73 -16.13 11.56
N PRO A 235 3.62 -14.86 11.99
CA PRO A 235 4.21 -13.74 11.26
C PRO A 235 5.73 -13.71 11.33
N ASP A 236 6.35 -14.35 12.33
CA ASP A 236 7.80 -14.50 12.45
C ASP A 236 8.35 -15.33 11.27
N ASP A 237 7.85 -16.55 11.02
CA ASP A 237 8.35 -17.40 9.91
C ASP A 237 8.16 -16.73 8.54
N LEU A 238 7.11 -15.93 8.39
CA LEU A 238 6.86 -15.18 7.16
C LEU A 238 7.93 -14.10 6.95
N MET A 239 8.20 -13.29 7.97
CA MET A 239 9.18 -12.19 7.88
C MET A 239 10.62 -12.70 7.84
N ASP A 240 10.96 -13.74 8.61
CA ASP A 240 12.27 -14.41 8.55
C ASP A 240 12.62 -14.85 7.11
N TRP A 241 11.63 -15.35 6.37
CA TRP A 241 11.83 -15.79 5.00
C TRP A 241 12.01 -14.64 4.02
N TRP A 242 11.25 -13.56 4.18
CA TRP A 242 11.42 -12.37 3.37
C TRP A 242 12.77 -11.72 3.61
N ASP A 243 13.20 -11.64 4.87
CA ASP A 243 14.53 -11.16 5.25
C ASP A 243 15.62 -12.04 4.68
N GLN A 244 15.46 -13.37 4.72
CA GLN A 244 16.42 -14.27 4.08
C GLN A 244 16.46 -14.05 2.55
N ALA A 245 15.31 -13.94 1.90
CA ALA A 245 15.20 -13.76 0.46
C ALA A 245 15.87 -12.46 -0.01
N LEU A 246 15.53 -11.33 0.62
CA LEU A 246 16.08 -10.03 0.28
C LEU A 246 17.55 -9.91 0.66
N SER A 247 17.98 -10.48 1.78
CA SER A 247 19.40 -10.52 2.14
C SER A 247 20.24 -11.22 1.08
N MET A 248 19.78 -12.34 0.53
CA MET A 248 20.48 -13.02 -0.57
C MET A 248 20.57 -12.15 -1.83
N GLU A 249 19.53 -11.39 -2.14
CA GLU A 249 19.53 -10.44 -3.26
C GLU A 249 20.50 -9.27 -3.02
N HIS A 250 20.47 -8.67 -1.83
CA HIS A 250 21.39 -7.59 -1.44
C HIS A 250 22.86 -8.03 -1.49
N GLU A 251 23.16 -9.25 -1.04
CA GLU A 251 24.48 -9.87 -1.14
C GLU A 251 24.93 -10.03 -2.60
N LEU A 252 24.04 -10.46 -3.49
CA LEU A 252 24.33 -10.60 -4.92
C LEU A 252 24.61 -9.25 -5.59
N TYR A 253 23.90 -8.18 -5.21
CA TYR A 253 24.18 -6.82 -5.68
C TYR A 253 25.49 -6.25 -5.10
N GLY A 254 26.02 -6.84 -4.02
CA GLY A 254 27.25 -6.39 -3.37
C GLY A 254 27.12 -5.03 -2.68
N PHE A 255 25.90 -4.65 -2.28
CA PHE A 255 25.61 -3.36 -1.68
C PHE A 255 25.08 -3.56 -0.25
N LEU A 256 25.98 -3.46 0.73
CA LEU A 256 25.65 -3.59 2.16
C LEU A 256 26.24 -2.41 2.97
N PRO A 257 25.49 -1.86 3.94
CA PRO A 257 24.10 -2.17 4.27
C PRO A 257 23.13 -1.71 3.16
N TRP A 258 22.01 -2.44 3.01
CA TRP A 258 20.96 -2.02 2.09
C TRP A 258 20.24 -0.79 2.65
N PRO A 259 20.06 0.30 1.88
CA PRO A 259 19.82 1.61 2.46
C PRO A 259 18.33 2.00 2.56
N ARG A 260 17.42 1.14 2.05
CA ARG A 260 15.98 1.39 2.03
C ARG A 260 15.22 0.06 2.12
N VAL A 261 14.30 -0.05 3.07
CA VAL A 261 13.35 -1.17 3.17
C VAL A 261 12.56 -1.31 1.86
N GLU A 262 12.37 -2.53 1.36
CA GLU A 262 11.53 -2.80 0.19
C GLU A 262 10.04 -2.89 0.59
N ARG A 263 9.14 -2.58 -0.34
CA ARG A 263 7.71 -2.52 -0.05
C ARG A 263 6.86 -3.09 -1.18
N ALA A 264 5.85 -3.87 -0.81
CA ALA A 264 4.85 -4.45 -1.70
C ALA A 264 3.43 -4.02 -1.33
N VAL A 265 2.60 -3.80 -2.35
CA VAL A 265 1.17 -3.57 -2.18
C VAL A 265 0.40 -4.45 -3.17
N PHE A 266 -0.54 -5.22 -2.65
CA PHE A 266 -1.48 -5.98 -3.46
C PHE A 266 -2.65 -5.07 -3.79
N ASP A 267 -3.23 -5.15 -4.99
CA ASP A 267 -4.25 -4.23 -5.48
C ASP A 267 -5.30 -4.99 -6.30
N ALA A 268 -6.56 -4.56 -6.30
CA ALA A 268 -7.58 -5.09 -7.20
C ALA A 268 -7.12 -5.03 -8.66
N GLN A 269 -6.50 -3.91 -9.05
CA GLN A 269 -6.00 -3.70 -10.40
C GLN A 269 -4.75 -2.82 -10.41
N ILE A 270 -3.72 -3.25 -11.14
CA ILE A 270 -2.48 -2.49 -11.37
C ILE A 270 -2.38 -2.01 -12.81
N SER A 271 -1.55 -1.00 -13.06
CA SER A 271 -1.36 -0.33 -14.35
C SER A 271 -0.77 -1.24 -15.43
N ALA A 272 0.09 -2.22 -15.06
CA ALA A 272 0.75 -3.09 -16.03
C ALA A 272 1.05 -4.51 -15.51
N GLY A 273 0.86 -5.50 -16.38
CA GLY A 273 1.23 -6.89 -16.11
C GLY A 273 0.42 -7.54 -14.97
N TRP A 274 0.99 -8.61 -14.41
CA TRP A 274 0.45 -9.25 -13.19
C TRP A 274 1.07 -8.68 -11.91
N MET A 275 2.32 -8.21 -12.02
CA MET A 275 3.07 -7.47 -11.02
C MET A 275 4.08 -6.58 -11.77
N HIS A 276 4.43 -5.42 -11.20
CA HIS A 276 5.50 -4.59 -11.74
C HIS A 276 6.33 -3.94 -10.64
N SER A 277 7.56 -3.56 -11.01
CA SER A 277 8.50 -2.88 -10.14
C SER A 277 8.09 -1.44 -9.84
N GLY A 278 8.59 -0.92 -8.72
CA GLY A 278 8.31 0.42 -8.23
C GLY A 278 8.68 0.54 -6.76
N TYR A 279 8.19 1.61 -6.11
CA TYR A 279 8.17 1.72 -4.66
C TYR A 279 6.84 2.34 -4.20
N PRO A 280 5.89 1.51 -3.75
CA PRO A 280 5.94 0.05 -3.64
C PRO A 280 6.03 -0.64 -5.00
N PHE A 281 6.48 -1.90 -5.03
CA PHE A 281 6.12 -2.77 -6.15
C PHE A 281 4.65 -3.17 -6.00
N MET A 282 3.95 -3.26 -7.12
CA MET A 282 2.51 -3.49 -7.14
C MET A 282 2.21 -4.86 -7.73
N ALA A 283 1.34 -5.61 -7.08
CA ALA A 283 0.85 -6.91 -7.53
C ALA A 283 -0.67 -6.94 -7.51
N HIS A 284 -1.29 -7.77 -8.35
CA HIS A 284 -2.73 -8.03 -8.18
C HIS A 284 -3.01 -8.78 -6.88
N ASP A 285 -4.13 -8.47 -6.24
CA ASP A 285 -4.68 -9.28 -5.16
C ASP A 285 -4.96 -10.71 -5.66
N LEU A 286 -4.78 -11.69 -4.77
CA LEU A 286 -4.82 -13.11 -5.11
C LEU A 286 -6.23 -13.69 -5.01
N SER A 287 -7.29 -12.88 -5.11
CA SER A 287 -8.66 -13.38 -4.98
C SER A 287 -9.03 -14.31 -6.16
N VAL A 288 -8.63 -15.57 -6.06
CA VAL A 288 -9.08 -16.62 -6.98
C VAL A 288 -10.52 -16.97 -6.59
N PRO A 289 -11.49 -17.00 -7.52
CA PRO A 289 -12.80 -17.54 -7.24
C PRO A 289 -12.66 -18.93 -6.63
N ARG A 290 -13.44 -19.26 -5.59
CA ARG A 290 -13.41 -20.55 -4.86
C ARG A 290 -13.72 -21.81 -5.71
N GLY A 291 -13.65 -21.73 -7.04
CA GLY A 291 -13.79 -22.81 -7.99
C GLY A 291 -12.46 -23.20 -8.62
N GLY A 292 -11.74 -24.13 -7.98
CA GLY A 292 -11.00 -25.16 -8.71
C GLY A 292 -9.79 -24.72 -9.55
N GLN A 293 -8.85 -23.98 -8.98
CA GLN A 293 -7.42 -24.10 -9.30
C GLN A 293 -6.61 -23.56 -8.12
N ARG A 294 -5.73 -24.40 -7.58
CA ARG A 294 -4.85 -24.05 -6.46
C ARG A 294 -3.96 -22.86 -6.85
N LEU A 295 -3.74 -21.97 -5.89
CA LEU A 295 -2.79 -20.87 -5.88
C LEU A 295 -1.53 -21.15 -6.73
N PRO A 296 -1.02 -20.21 -7.53
CA PRO A 296 0.43 -20.07 -7.63
C PRO A 296 0.93 -19.62 -6.25
N ASN A 297 1.36 -20.58 -5.45
CA ASN A 297 2.35 -20.48 -4.38
C ASN A 297 3.00 -19.09 -4.20
N VAL A 298 2.61 -18.31 -3.19
CA VAL A 298 3.47 -17.23 -2.61
C VAL A 298 4.40 -17.82 -1.52
N ARG A 299 4.92 -18.99 -1.89
CA ARG A 299 6.03 -19.80 -1.36
C ARG A 299 5.98 -21.13 -2.06
N GLY A 300 4.80 -21.74 -2.01
CA GLY A 300 4.82 -23.17 -1.80
C GLY A 300 3.48 -23.80 -1.46
N GLY A 301 2.47 -23.03 -1.07
CA GLY A 301 1.13 -23.52 -0.75
C GLY A 301 0.58 -22.76 0.44
N GLY A 302 -0.72 -22.94 0.72
CA GLY A 302 -1.48 -22.16 1.69
C GLY A 302 -0.84 -22.00 3.06
N LEU A 303 -1.12 -20.84 3.67
CA LEU A 303 -0.95 -20.57 5.09
C LEU A 303 -1.78 -21.61 5.86
N GLY A 304 -1.10 -22.62 6.38
CA GLY A 304 -1.73 -23.73 7.09
C GLY A 304 -1.05 -25.07 6.81
N HIS A 305 -0.17 -25.45 7.74
CA HIS A 305 0.47 -26.78 7.91
C HIS A 305 1.78 -27.08 7.14
N VAL A 306 2.88 -27.12 7.90
CA VAL A 306 4.22 -27.58 7.50
C VAL A 306 4.34 -29.11 7.64
N PRO A 307 4.99 -29.79 6.67
CA PRO A 307 6.09 -30.67 7.07
C PRO A 307 7.38 -30.39 6.27
N ARG A 308 8.50 -30.35 7.01
CA ARG A 308 9.88 -30.13 6.53
C ARG A 308 10.27 -31.00 5.33
N ALA A 309 10.98 -30.42 4.35
CA ALA A 309 12.24 -30.96 3.78
C ALA A 309 12.82 -30.11 2.62
N GLY A 310 14.10 -29.75 2.72
CA GLY A 310 15.10 -29.81 1.63
C GLY A 310 15.23 -28.61 0.66
N PRO A 311 16.45 -28.31 0.15
CA PRO A 311 16.81 -26.97 -0.36
C PRO A 311 16.62 -26.78 -1.88
N GLN A 312 16.53 -25.49 -2.25
CA GLN A 312 16.63 -24.83 -3.58
C GLN A 312 15.30 -24.51 -4.29
N PRO A 313 14.93 -23.21 -4.37
CA PRO A 313 13.97 -22.70 -5.36
C PRO A 313 14.66 -22.23 -6.67
N PRO A 314 13.90 -22.13 -7.78
CA PRO A 314 14.43 -21.84 -9.10
C PRO A 314 14.64 -20.34 -9.34
N VAL A 315 15.80 -20.01 -9.91
CA VAL A 315 16.16 -18.73 -10.50
C VAL A 315 15.38 -18.58 -11.80
N ASP A 316 14.38 -17.70 -11.90
CA ASP A 316 13.88 -17.21 -13.23
C ASP A 316 12.83 -16.06 -13.18
N ALA A 317 12.51 -15.46 -12.03
CA ALA A 317 11.45 -14.43 -11.98
C ALA A 317 11.88 -12.97 -12.28
N LEU A 318 13.17 -12.67 -12.52
CA LEU A 318 13.64 -11.27 -12.62
C LEU A 318 14.63 -10.96 -13.75
N HIS A 319 14.72 -11.76 -14.82
CA HIS A 319 15.54 -11.38 -15.97
C HIS A 319 14.76 -10.52 -17.00
N PRO A 320 15.26 -9.34 -17.38
CA PRO A 320 14.73 -8.61 -18.53
C PRO A 320 15.07 -9.37 -19.82
N SER A 321 14.07 -9.59 -20.67
CA SER A 321 14.23 -10.15 -22.01
C SER A 321 14.99 -9.17 -22.92
N GLY A 322 16.32 -9.26 -22.88
CA GLY A 322 17.22 -8.55 -23.79
C GLY A 322 17.28 -9.22 -25.16
N ASN A 323 16.61 -8.63 -26.15
CA ASN A 323 16.86 -8.93 -27.57
C ASN A 323 18.24 -8.40 -27.97
N TYR A 324 19.23 -9.28 -28.05
CA TYR A 324 20.45 -9.06 -28.83
C TYR A 324 20.51 -10.09 -29.96
N ARG A 325 20.39 -9.62 -31.21
CA ARG A 325 20.93 -10.28 -32.40
C ARG A 325 21.60 -9.25 -33.30
N ASP A 326 22.92 -9.19 -33.13
CA ASP A 326 24.00 -9.06 -34.11
C ASP A 326 23.80 -8.22 -35.38
N ARG A 327 24.61 -7.16 -35.46
CA ARG A 327 25.25 -6.72 -36.71
C ARG A 327 26.66 -7.31 -36.76
N MET A 328 26.92 -8.13 -37.78
CA MET A 328 28.14 -8.01 -38.60
C MET A 328 27.74 -7.43 -39.95
#